data_AF-A0A2V7B7J3-F1
#
_entry.id   AF-A0A2V7B7J3-F1
#
_cell.length_a   1.000
_cell.length_b   1.000
_cell.length_c   1.000
_cell.angle_alpha   90.00
_cell.angle_beta   90.00
_cell.angle_gamma   90.00
#
_symmetry.space_group_name_H-M   'P 1'
#
loop_
_entity.id
_entity.type
_entity.pdbx_description
1 polymer ?
#
loop_
_entity_poly.entity_id
_entity_poly.type
_entity_poly.pdbx_seq_one_letter_code
_entity_poly.pdbx_strand_id
1 'polypeptide(L)'
;MARPLAVRAERPLDARALGRRRLGIAALVLLTASLAGFGLRESIRVWQMRQELSALERDVSALTEKQKALEALAERLRSDPAYLEKLAREEMGMVREGETVLKFPSTPNR
;
A
#
# COMPACT_ATOMS: atom_id res chain seq x y z
N MET A 1 8.52 -65.91 61.60
CA MET A 1 9.31 -65.63 60.40
C MET A 1 8.76 -64.38 59.73
N ALA A 2 9.40 -63.22 59.93
CA ALA A 2 8.95 -61.95 59.35
C ALA A 2 9.90 -61.55 58.21
N ARG A 3 9.39 -61.43 56.98
CA ARG A 3 10.13 -60.84 55.84
C ARG A 3 10.09 -59.32 56.00
N PRO A 4 11.24 -58.62 56.10
CA PRO A 4 11.21 -57.17 56.12
C PRO A 4 10.86 -56.64 54.73
N LEU A 5 9.91 -55.72 54.69
CA LEU A 5 9.54 -54.95 53.51
C LEU A 5 10.72 -54.04 53.14
N ALA A 6 11.29 -54.25 51.96
CA ALA A 6 12.31 -53.35 51.42
C ALA A 6 11.66 -51.98 51.16
N VAL A 7 11.98 -51.01 52.01
CA VAL A 7 11.61 -49.61 51.83
C VAL A 7 12.32 -49.09 50.57
N ARG A 8 11.51 -48.81 49.54
CA ARG A 8 11.96 -48.21 48.29
C ARG A 8 12.44 -46.80 48.60
N ALA A 9 13.75 -46.57 48.57
CA ALA A 9 14.31 -45.24 48.73
C ALA A 9 13.89 -44.35 47.55
N GLU A 10 13.09 -43.32 47.85
CA GLU A 10 12.71 -42.27 46.91
C GLU A 10 13.97 -41.54 46.41
N ARG A 11 14.14 -41.45 45.09
CA ARG A 11 15.29 -40.73 44.48
C ARG A 11 15.12 -39.23 44.74
N PRO A 12 16.10 -38.54 45.36
CA PRO A 12 16.01 -37.10 45.53
C PRO A 12 16.02 -36.44 44.16
N LEU A 13 15.00 -35.64 43.88
CA LEU A 13 14.92 -34.87 42.64
C LEU A 13 16.08 -33.87 42.62
N ASP A 14 17.05 -34.08 41.72
CA ASP A 14 18.22 -33.22 41.58
C ASP A 14 17.82 -31.78 41.24
N ALA A 15 17.84 -30.90 42.25
CA ALA A 15 17.50 -29.47 42.13
C ALA A 15 18.32 -28.75 41.04
N ARG A 16 19.57 -29.20 40.81
CA ARG A 16 20.46 -28.68 39.75
C ARG A 16 19.98 -29.06 38.34
N ALA A 17 19.44 -30.27 38.16
CA ALA A 17 18.88 -30.70 36.89
C ALA A 17 17.59 -29.92 36.54
N LEU A 18 16.78 -29.63 37.56
CA LEU A 18 15.58 -28.79 37.44
C LEU A 18 15.93 -27.33 37.06
N GLY A 19 16.99 -26.76 37.65
CA GLY A 19 17.48 -25.42 37.28
C GLY A 19 17.97 -25.32 35.84
N ARG A 20 18.76 -26.30 35.37
CA ARG A 20 19.23 -26.36 33.98
C ARG A 20 18.09 -26.52 32.96
N ARG A 21 17.08 -27.32 33.29
CA ARG A 21 15.88 -27.48 32.45
C ARG A 21 15.10 -26.17 32.31
N ARG A 22 14.90 -25.44 33.41
CA ARG A 22 14.23 -24.13 33.40
C ARG A 22 15.00 -23.10 32.56
N LEU A 23 16.33 -23.08 32.67
CA LEU A 23 17.18 -22.23 31.83
C LEU A 23 17.08 -22.59 30.34
N GLY A 24 17.07 -23.88 30.00
CA GLY A 24 16.87 -24.34 28.62
C GLY A 24 15.51 -23.93 28.05
N ILE A 25 14.44 -24.06 28.83
CA ILE A 25 13.10 -23.63 28.42
C ILE A 25 13.06 -22.10 28.24
N ALA A 26 13.62 -21.33 29.17
CA ALA A 26 13.67 -19.88 29.07
C ALA A 26 14.45 -19.42 27.83
N ALA A 27 15.59 -20.05 27.53
CA ALA A 27 16.37 -19.77 26.32
C ALA A 27 15.58 -20.11 25.05
N LEU A 28 14.86 -21.23 25.03
CA LEU A 28 14.01 -21.61 23.90
C LEU A 28 12.86 -20.61 23.67
N VAL A 29 12.18 -20.19 24.75
CA VAL A 29 11.11 -19.18 24.68
C VAL A 29 11.65 -17.84 24.18
N LEU A 30 12.82 -17.42 24.64
CA LEU A 30 13.46 -16.19 24.15
C LEU A 30 13.84 -16.29 22.67
N LEU A 31 14.35 -17.45 22.24
CA LEU A 31 14.68 -17.69 20.83
C LEU A 31 13.43 -17.62 19.95
N THR A 32 12.35 -18.31 20.33
CA THR A 32 11.11 -18.33 19.55
C THR A 32 10.43 -16.96 19.53
N ALA A 33 10.40 -16.24 20.67
CA ALA A 33 9.87 -14.88 20.73
C ALA A 33 10.67 -13.91 19.86
N SER A 34 12.00 -14.06 19.83
CA SER A 34 12.87 -13.24 18.96
C SER A 34 12.56 -13.50 17.49
N LEU A 35 12.54 -14.76 17.06
CA LEU A 35 12.22 -15.14 15.67
C LEU A 35 10.82 -14.69 15.25
N ALA A 36 9.82 -14.84 16.12
CA ALA A 36 8.46 -14.37 15.87
C ALA A 36 8.39 -12.84 15.75
N GLY A 37 9.09 -12.11 16.62
CA GLY A 37 9.18 -10.65 16.57
C GLY A 37 9.79 -10.12 15.28
N PHE A 38 10.84 -10.78 14.78
CA PHE A 38 11.42 -10.48 13.47
C PHE A 38 10.44 -10.80 12.33
N GLY A 39 9.75 -11.94 12.35
CA GLY A 39 8.80 -12.32 11.29
C GLY A 39 7.60 -11.37 11.14
N LEU A 40 7.03 -10.89 12.24
CA LEU A 40 5.87 -9.97 12.20
C LEU A 40 6.24 -8.56 11.72
N ARG A 41 7.44 -8.06 12.05
CA ARG A 41 7.84 -6.70 11.65
C ARG A 41 8.22 -6.62 10.18
N GLU A 42 8.96 -7.61 9.68
CA GLU A 42 9.40 -7.64 8.29
C GLU A 42 8.22 -7.86 7.32
N SER A 43 7.21 -8.65 7.73
CA SER A 43 6.02 -8.88 6.90
C SER A 43 5.18 -7.61 6.67
N ILE A 44 5.00 -6.78 7.71
CA ILE A 44 4.27 -5.51 7.58
C ILE A 44 4.99 -4.55 6.63
N ARG A 45 6.33 -4.45 6.74
CA ARG A 45 7.14 -3.61 5.88
C ARG A 45 7.03 -4.01 4.42
N VAL A 46 7.15 -5.31 4.12
CA VAL A 46 7.00 -5.83 2.75
C VAL A 46 5.61 -5.55 2.20
N TRP A 47 4.56 -5.68 3.03
CA TRP A 47 3.20 -5.35 2.61
C TRP A 47 3.03 -3.87 2.27
N GLN A 48 3.57 -2.97 3.10
CA GLN A 48 3.56 -1.52 2.84
C GLN A 48 4.30 -1.18 1.55
N MET A 49 5.51 -1.72 1.36
CA MET A 49 6.29 -1.52 0.13
C MET A 49 5.54 -1.99 -1.12
N ARG A 50 4.81 -3.11 -1.04
CA ARG A 50 3.98 -3.60 -2.15
C ARG A 50 2.81 -2.67 -2.47
N GLN A 51 2.18 -2.08 -1.45
CA GLN A 51 1.12 -1.09 -1.63
C GLN A 51 1.67 0.19 -2.27
N GLU A 52 2.81 0.69 -1.80
CA GLU A 52 3.49 1.84 -2.37
C GLU A 52 3.88 1.62 -3.84
N LEU A 53 4.43 0.43 -4.16
CA LEU A 53 4.74 0.06 -5.54
C LEU A 53 3.49 0.09 -6.42
N SER A 54 2.39 -0.52 -5.97
CA SER A 54 1.13 -0.53 -6.72
C SER A 54 0.55 0.87 -6.93
N ALA A 55 0.68 1.76 -5.94
CA ALA A 55 0.25 3.15 -6.07
C ALA A 55 1.11 3.88 -7.12
N LEU A 56 2.43 3.72 -7.04
CA LEU A 56 3.36 4.36 -7.98
C LEU A 56 3.15 3.87 -9.42
N GLU A 57 2.89 2.58 -9.61
CA GLU A 57 2.56 2.01 -10.93
C GLU A 57 1.30 2.64 -11.52
N ARG A 58 0.26 2.87 -10.71
CA ARG A 58 -0.97 3.55 -11.15
C ARG A 58 -0.69 5.00 -11.52
N ASP A 59 0.11 5.69 -10.72
CA ASP A 59 0.48 7.08 -10.99
C ASP A 59 1.26 7.21 -12.30
N VAL A 60 2.23 6.31 -12.53
CA VAL A 60 2.98 6.24 -13.80
C VAL A 60 2.02 6.00 -14.98
N SER A 61 1.08 5.07 -14.86
CA SER A 61 0.08 4.81 -15.90
C SER A 61 -0.76 6.07 -16.20
N ALA A 62 -1.31 6.71 -15.16
CA ALA A 62 -2.15 7.89 -15.31
C ALA A 62 -1.37 9.09 -15.91
N LEU A 63 -0.12 9.28 -15.49
CA LEU A 63 0.75 10.33 -16.04
C LEU A 63 1.10 10.06 -17.51
N THR A 64 1.36 8.80 -17.86
CA THR A 64 1.65 8.41 -19.25
C THR A 64 0.44 8.66 -20.16
N GLU A 65 -0.78 8.36 -19.70
CA GLU A 65 -2.00 8.66 -20.44
C GLU A 65 -2.21 10.17 -20.62
N LYS A 66 -2.02 10.97 -19.56
CA LYS A 66 -2.08 12.43 -19.62
C LYS A 66 -1.06 12.99 -20.60
N GLN A 67 0.17 12.49 -20.56
CA GLN A 67 1.22 12.90 -21.49
C GLN A 67 0.79 12.64 -22.94
N LYS A 68 0.32 11.45 -23.27
CA LYS A 68 -0.17 11.11 -24.62
C LYS A 68 -1.31 12.02 -25.07
N ALA A 69 -2.26 12.32 -24.19
CA ALA A 69 -3.37 13.21 -24.51
C ALA A 69 -2.89 14.64 -24.78
N LEU A 70 -1.95 15.15 -23.99
CA LEU A 70 -1.36 16.47 -24.17
C LEU A 70 -0.52 16.56 -25.45
N GLU A 71 0.26 15.53 -25.77
CA GLU A 71 1.02 15.47 -27.02
C GLU A 71 0.08 15.47 -28.23
N ALA A 72 -1.00 14.68 -28.21
CA ALA A 72 -1.99 14.68 -29.27
C ALA A 72 -2.69 16.04 -29.42
N LEU A 73 -2.98 16.72 -28.32
CA LEU A 73 -3.54 18.07 -28.34
C LEU A 73 -2.55 19.08 -28.91
N ALA A 74 -1.29 19.05 -28.46
CA ALA A 74 -0.24 19.92 -28.97
C ALA A 74 -0.04 19.72 -30.49
N GLU A 75 -0.09 18.49 -30.98
CA GLU A 75 0.00 18.19 -32.40
C GLU A 75 -1.19 18.77 -33.18
N ARG A 76 -2.42 18.63 -32.67
CA ARG A 76 -3.62 19.23 -33.29
C ARG A 76 -3.53 20.75 -33.35
N LEU A 77 -3.08 21.40 -32.28
CA LEU A 77 -2.91 22.86 -32.27
C LEU A 77 -1.87 23.34 -33.28
N ARG A 78 -0.82 22.54 -33.53
CA ARG A 78 0.24 22.88 -34.50
C ARG A 78 -0.15 22.59 -35.95
N SER A 79 -0.87 21.50 -36.18
CA SER A 79 -1.17 20.98 -37.52
C SER A 79 -2.51 21.46 -38.09
N ASP A 80 -3.44 21.93 -37.24
CA ASP A 80 -4.76 22.42 -37.66
C ASP A 80 -4.98 23.90 -37.29
N PRO A 81 -4.69 24.84 -38.22
CA PRO A 81 -4.92 26.26 -38.01
C PRO A 81 -6.39 26.62 -37.79
N ALA A 82 -7.33 25.87 -38.38
CA ALA A 82 -8.76 26.13 -38.22
C ALA A 82 -9.24 25.75 -36.82
N TYR A 83 -8.70 24.66 -36.26
CA TYR A 83 -8.92 24.31 -34.86
C TYR A 83 -8.36 25.37 -33.90
N LEU A 84 -7.16 25.89 -34.18
CA LEU A 84 -6.55 26.96 -33.38
C LEU A 84 -7.36 28.27 -33.44
N GLU A 85 -7.82 28.67 -34.63
CA GLU A 85 -8.69 29.84 -34.80
C GLU A 85 -10.00 29.68 -34.03
N LYS A 86 -10.64 28.51 -34.15
CA LYS A 86 -11.88 28.21 -33.43
C LYS A 86 -11.68 28.31 -31.91
N LEU A 87 -10.61 27.70 -31.38
CA LEU A 87 -10.29 27.74 -29.95
C LEU A 87 -10.04 29.19 -29.49
N ALA A 88 -9.31 29.99 -30.28
CA ALA A 88 -9.08 31.40 -29.99
C ALA A 88 -10.38 32.22 -29.98
N ARG A 89 -11.32 31.93 -30.89
CA ARG A 89 -12.64 32.59 -30.88
C ARG A 89 -13.44 32.24 -29.63
N GLU A 90 -13.46 30.97 -29.24
CA GLU A 90 -14.17 30.51 -28.03
C GLU A 90 -13.62 31.19 -26.77
N GLU A 91 -12.30 31.23 -26.59
CA GLU A 91 -11.64 31.91 -25.46
C GLU A 91 -11.89 33.43 -25.43
N MET A 92 -12.01 34.06 -26.60
CA MET A 92 -12.31 35.49 -26.72
C MET A 92 -13.82 35.80 -26.75
N GLY A 93 -14.70 34.80 -26.67
CA GLY A 93 -16.15 34.98 -26.80
C GLY A 93 -16.60 35.50 -28.17
N MET A 94 -15.81 35.28 -29.22
CA MET A 94 -16.12 35.64 -30.60
C MET A 94 -16.90 34.50 -31.28
N VAL A 95 -17.79 34.86 -32.22
CA VAL A 95 -18.68 33.92 -32.92
C VAL A 95 -18.52 34.12 -34.42
N ARG A 96 -18.40 33.04 -35.19
CA ARG A 96 -18.32 33.12 -36.66
C ARG A 96 -19.69 33.42 -37.28
N GLU A 97 -19.70 34.04 -38.45
CA GLU A 97 -20.90 34.06 -39.29
C GLU A 97 -21.40 32.63 -39.54
N GLY A 98 -22.66 32.37 -39.14
CA GLY A 98 -23.29 31.05 -39.22
C GLY A 98 -23.32 30.23 -37.92
N GLU A 99 -22.63 30.64 -36.86
CA GLU A 99 -22.69 29.99 -35.54
C GLU A 99 -23.85 30.58 -34.68
N THR A 100 -24.60 29.73 -33.96
CA THR A 100 -25.74 30.16 -33.11
C THR A 100 -25.35 30.21 -31.64
N VAL A 101 -25.57 31.35 -30.97
CA VAL A 101 -25.30 31.52 -29.53
C VAL A 101 -26.49 31.06 -28.71
N LEU A 102 -26.32 30.00 -27.90
CA LEU A 102 -27.29 29.58 -26.90
C LEU A 102 -27.07 30.34 -25.58
N LYS A 103 -27.98 31.26 -25.23
CA LYS A 103 -28.00 31.91 -23.91
C LYS A 103 -29.03 31.21 -23.03
N PHE A 104 -28.61 30.65 -21.90
CA PHE A 104 -29.52 30.14 -20.89
C PHE A 104 -30.02 31.29 -20.01
N PRO A 105 -31.33 31.38 -19.72
CA PRO A 105 -31.85 32.39 -18.80
C PRO A 105 -31.29 32.13 -17.40
N SER A 106 -30.86 33.19 -16.71
CA SER A 106 -30.52 33.11 -15.29
C SER A 106 -31.78 32.78 -14.51
N THR A 107 -31.86 31.58 -13.96
CA THR A 107 -32.92 31.21 -13.01
C THR A 107 -32.90 32.23 -11.87
N PRO A 108 -34.01 32.96 -11.62
CA PRO A 108 -34.06 33.87 -10.49
C PRO A 108 -33.90 33.02 -9.23
N ASN A 109 -32.83 33.28 -8.47
CA ASN A 109 -32.59 32.65 -7.18
C ASN A 109 -33.81 32.95 -6.28
N ARG A 110 -34.44 31.90 -5.75
CA ARG A 110 -35.65 31.98 -4.93
C ARG A 110 -35.32 31.66 -3.49
#